data_AF-A0A221NI59-F1
#
_entry.id   AF-A0A221NI59-F1
#
_cell.length_a   1.000
_cell.length_b   1.000
_cell.length_c   1.000
_cell.angle_alpha   90.00
_cell.angle_beta   90.00
_cell.angle_gamma   90.00
#
_symmetry.space_group_name_H-M   'P 1'
#
loop_
_entity.id
_entity.type
_entity.pdbx_description
1 polymer ?
#
loop_
_entity_poly.entity_id
_entity_poly.type
_entity_poly.pdbx_seq_one_letter_code
_entity_poly.pdbx_strand_id
1 'polypeptide(L)' 'MTTAFSQQYCGHCGGGGDGNGDSPTSDAHHGCQQRLAMEPPRFCPQCRRRMKVQVTPLGWTAECSRHGSLAS' A
#
# COMPACT_ATOMS: atom_id res chain seq x y z
N MET A 1 -12.99 6.68 17.15
CA MET A 1 -12.14 5.49 17.31
C MET A 1 -11.25 5.42 16.08
N THR A 2 -10.03 5.92 16.15
CA THR A 2 -9.09 5.88 15.02
C THR A 2 -8.54 4.46 14.94
N THR A 3 -9.10 3.63 14.07
CA THR A 3 -8.57 2.31 13.77
C THR A 3 -7.11 2.48 13.33
N ALA A 4 -6.17 2.01 14.15
CA ALA A 4 -4.78 1.91 13.76
C ALA A 4 -4.70 0.96 12.56
N PHE A 5 -4.34 1.48 11.40
CA PHE A 5 -4.15 0.70 10.18
C PHE A 5 -2.86 -0.10 10.32
N SER A 6 -2.96 -1.39 10.65
CA SER A 6 -1.81 -2.28 10.58
C SER A 6 -1.41 -2.42 9.10
N GLN A 7 -0.34 -1.71 8.71
CA GLN A 7 0.29 -1.84 7.40
C GLN A 7 1.05 -3.17 7.39
N GLN A 8 0.33 -4.25 7.14
CA GLN A 8 0.85 -5.62 7.13
C GLN A 8 1.51 -5.96 5.81
N TYR A 9 1.06 -5.35 4.71
CA TYR A 9 1.52 -5.60 3.35
C TYR A 9 2.14 -4.35 2.72
N CYS A 10 3.13 -4.55 1.86
CA CYS A 10 3.78 -3.49 1.10
C CYS A 10 2.83 -2.98 0.00
N GLY A 11 2.61 -1.66 -0.05
CA GLY A 11 1.71 -1.04 -1.03
C GLY A 11 2.19 -1.15 -2.50
N HIS A 12 3.47 -1.46 -2.74
CA HIS A 12 4.02 -1.56 -4.10
C HIS A 12 4.02 -2.98 -4.66
N CYS A 13 4.55 -3.95 -3.90
CA CYS A 13 4.70 -5.34 -4.34
C CYS A 13 3.75 -6.32 -3.65
N GLY A 14 3.10 -5.92 -2.54
CA GLY A 14 2.21 -6.78 -1.75
C GLY A 14 2.93 -7.73 -0.78
N GLY A 15 4.26 -7.64 -0.64
CA GLY A 15 5.06 -8.45 0.30
C GLY A 15 4.92 -8.03 1.77
N GLY A 16 5.15 -8.97 2.68
CA GLY A 16 4.99 -8.81 4.13
C GLY A 16 3.59 -9.16 4.62
N GLY A 17 3.48 -9.88 5.73
CA GLY A 17 2.19 -10.22 6.37
C GLY A 17 1.65 -11.64 6.12
N ASP A 18 2.32 -12.48 5.33
CA ASP A 18 1.92 -13.89 5.11
C ASP A 18 2.94 -14.93 5.62
N GLY A 19 3.88 -14.51 6.47
CA GLY A 19 4.87 -15.40 7.10
C GLY A 19 6.14 -15.65 6.29
N ASN A 20 6.28 -15.08 5.08
CA ASN A 20 7.46 -15.25 4.22
C ASN A 20 8.62 -14.26 4.47
N GLY A 21 8.59 -13.53 5.59
CA GLY A 21 9.82 -13.05 6.22
C GLY A 21 10.32 -11.63 5.94
N ASP A 22 9.57 -10.75 5.29
CA ASP A 22 9.98 -9.35 5.15
C ASP A 22 8.85 -8.40 5.53
N SER A 23 8.98 -7.71 6.65
CA SER A 23 7.98 -6.71 7.08
C SER A 23 7.91 -5.59 6.05
N PRO A 24 6.76 -4.96 5.75
CA PRO A 24 6.68 -3.89 4.75
C PRO A 24 7.54 -2.64 5.06
N THR A 25 8.12 -2.58 6.25
CA THR A 25 9.04 -1.53 6.73
C THR A 25 10.51 -1.97 6.79
N SER A 26 10.84 -3.19 6.37
CA SER A 26 12.22 -3.68 6.33
C SER A 26 13.01 -3.05 5.18
N ASP A 27 14.33 -3.25 5.22
CA ASP A 27 15.25 -2.77 4.18
C ASP A 27 14.98 -3.36 2.79
N ALA A 28 14.52 -4.62 2.70
CA ALA A 28 14.18 -5.23 1.40
C ALA A 28 13.02 -4.51 0.68
N HIS A 29 12.22 -3.73 1.40
CA HIS A 29 11.19 -2.85 0.83
C HIS A 29 11.63 -1.39 0.66
N HIS A 30 12.88 -1.02 0.90
CA HIS A 30 13.35 0.36 0.73
C HIS A 30 13.11 0.90 -0.70
N GLY A 31 13.36 0.09 -1.72
CA GLY A 31 13.05 0.46 -3.12
C GLY A 31 11.55 0.61 -3.36
N CYS A 32 10.72 -0.22 -2.72
CA CYS A 32 9.26 -0.11 -2.80
C CYS A 32 8.76 1.20 -2.17
N GLN A 33 9.37 1.64 -1.06
CA GLN A 33 9.01 2.90 -0.40
C GLN A 33 9.34 4.11 -1.27
N GLN A 34 10.52 4.14 -1.91
CA GLN A 34 10.86 5.21 -2.86
C GLN A 34 9.88 5.29 -4.03
N ARG A 35 9.45 4.14 -4.55
CA ARG A 35 8.45 4.06 -5.62
C ARG A 35 7.11 4.61 -5.16
N LEU A 36 6.63 4.23 -3.97
CA LEU A 36 5.38 4.73 -3.39
C LEU A 36 5.36 6.23 -3.10
N ALA A 37 6.53 6.88 -2.98
CA ALA A 37 6.61 8.33 -2.87
C ALA A 37 6.32 9.05 -4.20
N MET A 38 6.54 8.39 -5.34
CA MET A 38 6.39 8.97 -6.67
C MET A 38 5.25 8.36 -7.48
N GLU A 39 4.73 7.21 -7.06
CA GLU A 39 3.74 6.43 -7.78
C GLU A 39 2.59 6.01 -6.85
N PRO A 40 1.38 5.85 -7.40
CA PRO A 40 0.25 5.37 -6.63
C PRO A 40 0.46 3.95 -6.07
N PRO A 41 -0.10 3.66 -4.88
CA PRO A 41 -0.06 2.32 -4.32
C PRO A 41 -0.84 1.34 -5.19
N ARG A 42 -0.24 0.18 -5.43
CA ARG A 42 -0.81 -0.90 -6.23
C ARG A 42 -1.63 -1.88 -5.39
N PHE A 43 -1.22 -2.09 -4.14
CA PHE A 43 -1.81 -3.04 -3.21
C PHE A 43 -2.28 -2.37 -1.93
N CYS A 44 -3.37 -2.90 -1.37
CA CYS A 44 -3.88 -2.47 -0.09
C CYS A 44 -2.94 -2.94 1.04
N PRO A 45 -2.44 -2.03 1.90
CA PRO A 45 -1.52 -2.37 2.99
C PRO A 45 -2.16 -3.24 4.09
N GLN A 46 -3.48 -3.44 4.06
CA GLN A 46 -4.20 -4.23 5.06
C GLN A 46 -4.63 -5.63 4.57
N CYS A 47 -4.91 -5.83 3.27
CA CYS A 47 -5.40 -7.12 2.77
C CYS A 47 -4.72 -7.60 1.48
N ARG A 48 -3.66 -6.94 1.02
CA ARG A 48 -2.91 -7.31 -0.19
C ARG A 48 -3.71 -7.30 -1.49
N ARG A 49 -4.95 -6.83 -1.50
CA ARG A 49 -5.74 -6.71 -2.75
C ARG A 49 -5.23 -5.56 -3.61
N ARG A 50 -5.32 -5.72 -4.94
CA ARG A 50 -5.04 -4.61 -5.86
C ARG A 50 -6.03 -3.46 -5.63
N MET A 51 -5.52 -2.24 -5.65
CA MET A 51 -6.33 -1.04 -5.45
C MET A 51 -6.85 -0.49 -6.78
N LYS A 52 -8.02 0.16 -6.74
CA LYS A 52 -8.51 1.00 -7.83
C LYS A 52 -7.83 2.35 -7.71
N VAL A 53 -6.93 2.65 -8.64
CA VAL A 53 -6.18 3.91 -8.66
C VAL A 53 -6.77 4.82 -9.73
N GLN A 54 -7.03 6.06 -9.35
CA GLN A 54 -7.34 7.15 -10.26
C GLN A 54 -6.19 8.15 -10.22
N VAL A 55 -5.53 8.36 -11.36
CA VAL A 55 -4.49 9.38 -11.50
C VAL A 55 -5.13 10.66 -12.05
N THR A 56 -4.70 11.80 -11.50
CA THR A 56 -5.13 13.15 -11.90
C THR A 56 -3.88 14.02 -12.09
N PRO A 57 -3.98 15.19 -12.74
CA PRO A 57 -2.84 16.10 -12.85
C PRO A 57 -2.27 16.59 -11.50
N LEU A 58 -3.07 16.54 -10.43
CA LEU A 58 -2.69 17.02 -9.09
C LEU A 58 -2.23 15.91 -8.14
N GLY A 59 -2.30 14.65 -8.56
CA GLY A 59 -2.00 13.50 -7.68
C GLY A 59 -2.81 12.27 -8.04
N TRP A 60 -3.12 11.42 -7.06
CA TRP A 60 -3.89 10.20 -7.30
C TRP A 60 -4.71 9.80 -6.08
N THR A 61 -5.86 9.18 -6.34
CA THR A 61 -6.65 8.53 -5.30
C THR A 61 -6.58 7.02 -5.47
N ALA A 62 -6.40 6.29 -4.38
CA ALA A 62 -6.35 4.84 -4.37
C ALA A 62 -7.38 4.27 -3.39
N GLU A 63 -8.25 3.41 -3.91
CA GLU A 63 -9.35 2.80 -3.17
C GLU A 63 -9.23 1.27 -3.14
N CYS A 64 -9.33 0.69 -1.95
CA CYS A 64 -9.43 -0.75 -1.77
C CYS A 64 -10.91 -1.16 -1.78
N SER A 65 -11.25 -2.20 -2.54
CA SER A 65 -12.63 -2.72 -2.61
C SER A 65 -13.21 -3.18 -1.27
N ARG A 66 -12.37 -3.46 -0.26
CA ARG A 66 -12.80 -3.89 1.08
C ARG A 66 -12.72 -2.77 2.12
N HIS A 67 -11.73 -1.89 2.01
CA HIS A 67 -11.37 -0.94 3.07
C HIS A 67 -11.59 0.53 2.68
N GLY A 68 -12.04 0.81 1.44
CA GLY A 68 -12.27 2.17 0.97
C GLY A 68 -10.98 2.89 0.60
N SER A 69 -11.03 4.23 0.61
CA SER A 69 -9.92 5.10 0.23
C SER A 69 -8.78 5.04 1.24
N LEU A 70 -7.58 4.73 0.78
CA LEU A 70 -6.39 4.61 1.63
C LEU A 70 -5.28 5.60 1.27
N ALA A 71 -5.33 6.23 0.10
CA ALA A 71 -4.41 7.30 -0.30
C ALA A 71 -5.12 8.26 -1.27
N SER A 72 -4.81 9.55 -1.17
CA SER A 72 -5.37 10.66 -1.96
C SER A 72 -4.37 11.80 -2.06
#